data_AF-A0A3B1BVU2-F1
#
_entry.id   AF-A0A3B1BVU2-F1
#
_cell.length_a   1.000
_cell.length_b   1.000
_cell.length_c   1.000
_cell.angle_alpha   90.00
_cell.angle_beta   90.00
_cell.angle_gamma   90.00
#
_symmetry.space_group_name_H-M   'P 1'
#
loop_
_entity.id
_entity.type
_entity.pdbx_description
1 polymer ?
#
loop_
_entity_poly.entity_id
_entity_poly.type
_entity_poly.pdbx_seq_one_letter_code
_entity_poly.pdbx_strand_id
1 'polypeptide(L)'
;MAPDVLTPPLIAIYNRSMGSEEDQLAKVANDKELVARMISDDDDAWEIFVERYTDWVLYKSKEWCIEHCQYSAGTYSCGLLSLKLQRKGKHIFSDQPECDEGLDTYIWIFERLKSKVKKYSGKNNCLLSTFVWTILNSRELHIDWLRWKYGRAF
;
A
#
# COMPACT_ATOMS: atom_id res chain seq x y z
N MET A 1 -18.79 -52.69 15.26
CA MET A 1 -18.90 -51.39 15.95
C MET A 1 -17.85 -50.47 15.35
N ALA A 2 -18.27 -49.60 14.43
CA ALA A 2 -17.46 -48.51 13.88
C ALA A 2 -18.20 -47.21 14.23
N PRO A 3 -17.49 -46.13 14.60
CA PRO A 3 -18.11 -44.94 15.17
C PRO A 3 -18.83 -44.11 14.11
N ASP A 4 -20.01 -43.62 14.47
CA ASP A 4 -20.76 -42.60 13.76
C ASP A 4 -19.87 -41.39 13.46
N VAL A 5 -19.57 -41.17 12.19
CA VAL A 5 -19.00 -39.92 11.70
C VAL A 5 -20.13 -38.90 11.68
N LEU A 6 -20.22 -38.12 12.75
CA LEU A 6 -21.06 -36.92 12.81
C LEU A 6 -20.58 -35.94 11.72
N THR A 7 -21.24 -35.96 10.57
CA THR A 7 -21.13 -34.87 9.60
C THR A 7 -21.77 -33.64 10.23
N PRO A 8 -21.06 -32.49 10.32
CA PRO A 8 -21.65 -31.28 10.86
C PRO A 8 -22.85 -30.87 9.99
N PRO A 9 -23.96 -30.40 10.59
CA PRO A 9 -25.15 -30.03 9.85
C PRO A 9 -24.79 -28.94 8.82
N LEU A 10 -25.23 -29.12 7.58
CA LEU A 10 -24.98 -28.19 6.46
C LEU A 10 -25.30 -26.72 6.81
N ILE A 11 -26.24 -26.49 7.73
CA ILE A 11 -26.61 -25.18 8.27
C ILE A 11 -25.43 -24.47 8.97
N ALA A 12 -24.59 -25.20 9.69
CA ALA A 12 -23.43 -24.63 10.38
C ALA A 12 -22.31 -24.21 9.42
N ILE A 13 -22.19 -24.90 8.27
CA ILE A 13 -21.24 -24.53 7.21
C ILE A 13 -21.79 -23.33 6.43
N TYR A 14 -23.09 -23.32 6.14
CA TYR A 14 -23.77 -22.24 5.42
C TYR A 14 -23.77 -20.91 6.19
N ASN A 15 -24.01 -20.95 7.49
CA ASN A 15 -23.96 -19.75 8.34
C ASN A 15 -22.52 -19.21 8.52
N ARG A 16 -21.50 -20.07 8.43
CA ARG A 16 -20.09 -19.67 8.52
C ARG A 16 -19.57 -19.07 7.21
N SER A 17 -20.06 -19.52 6.05
CA SER A 17 -19.73 -18.93 4.75
C SER A 17 -20.45 -17.59 4.53
N MET A 18 -21.73 -17.47 4.92
CA MET A 18 -22.45 -16.20 4.80
C MET A 18 -21.82 -15.07 5.63
N GLY A 19 -21.40 -15.34 6.86
CA GLY A 19 -20.71 -14.33 7.68
C GLY A 19 -19.42 -13.81 7.05
N SER A 20 -18.68 -14.67 6.33
CA SER A 20 -17.46 -14.25 5.64
C SER A 20 -17.69 -13.44 4.36
N GLU A 21 -18.79 -13.73 3.66
CA GLU A 21 -19.16 -13.03 2.42
C GLU A 21 -19.80 -11.67 2.70
N GLU A 22 -20.70 -11.59 3.68
CA GLU A 22 -21.30 -10.33 4.13
C GLU A 22 -20.23 -9.37 4.66
N ASP A 23 -19.30 -9.86 5.49
CA ASP A 23 -18.16 -9.08 5.98
C ASP A 23 -17.27 -8.57 4.84
N GLN A 24 -17.05 -9.39 3.82
CA GLN A 24 -16.25 -9.01 2.65
C GLN A 24 -16.96 -7.96 1.82
N LEU A 25 -18.26 -8.10 1.59
CA LEU A 25 -19.09 -7.12 0.88
C LEU A 25 -19.12 -5.78 1.62
N ALA A 26 -19.23 -5.80 2.95
CA ALA A 26 -19.16 -4.60 3.78
C ALA A 26 -17.81 -3.90 3.65
N LYS A 27 -16.70 -4.65 3.66
CA LYS A 27 -15.35 -4.09 3.43
C LYS A 27 -15.22 -3.46 2.05
N VAL A 28 -15.71 -4.14 1.01
CA VAL A 28 -15.70 -3.62 -0.37
C VAL A 28 -16.55 -2.35 -0.47
N ALA A 29 -17.70 -2.28 0.21
CA ALA A 29 -18.53 -1.09 0.24
C ALA A 29 -17.79 0.11 0.88
N ASN A 30 -17.17 -0.10 2.04
CA ASN A 30 -16.36 0.92 2.71
C ASN A 30 -15.17 1.37 1.85
N ASP A 31 -14.50 0.43 1.18
CA ASP A 31 -13.39 0.72 0.26
C ASP A 31 -13.86 1.57 -0.94
N LYS A 32 -15.04 1.26 -1.51
CA LYS A 32 -15.62 2.05 -2.60
C LYS A 32 -16.00 3.46 -2.15
N GLU A 33 -16.55 3.60 -0.96
CA GLU A 33 -16.90 4.91 -0.39
C GLU A 33 -15.66 5.77 -0.15
N LEU A 34 -14.60 5.19 0.42
CA LEU A 34 -13.32 5.86 0.58
C LEU A 34 -12.78 6.36 -0.77
N VAL A 35 -12.76 5.50 -1.80
CA VAL A 35 -12.30 5.89 -3.14
C VAL A 35 -13.18 6.96 -3.77
N ALA A 36 -14.51 6.90 -3.60
CA ALA A 36 -15.42 7.91 -4.12
C ALA A 36 -15.17 9.29 -3.51
N ARG A 37 -14.90 9.35 -2.20
CA ARG A 37 -14.49 10.59 -1.51
C ARG A 37 -13.15 11.10 -2.05
N MET A 38 -12.15 10.23 -2.20
CA MET A 38 -10.86 10.61 -2.80
C MET A 38 -10.99 11.15 -4.24
N ILE A 39 -11.92 10.62 -5.04
CA ILE A 39 -12.19 11.12 -6.40
C ILE A 39 -12.80 12.52 -6.38
N SER A 40 -13.54 12.84 -5.31
CA SER A 40 -14.14 14.15 -5.08
C SER A 40 -13.17 15.15 -4.43
N ASP A 41 -11.86 14.85 -4.45
CA ASP A 41 -10.79 15.64 -3.85
C ASP A 41 -11.00 15.94 -2.34
N ASP A 42 -11.54 14.97 -1.60
CA ASP A 42 -11.63 14.98 -0.15
C ASP A 42 -10.25 14.67 0.47
N ASP A 43 -9.63 15.67 1.10
CA ASP A 43 -8.30 15.57 1.70
C ASP A 43 -8.26 14.59 2.89
N ASP A 44 -9.33 14.52 3.71
CA ASP A 44 -9.40 13.59 4.84
C ASP A 44 -9.44 12.14 4.33
N ALA A 45 -10.18 11.89 3.24
CA ALA A 45 -10.20 10.58 2.59
C ALA A 45 -8.83 10.20 2.02
N TRP A 46 -8.09 11.19 1.49
CA TRP A 46 -6.72 10.99 1.03
C TRP A 46 -5.77 10.68 2.20
N GLU A 47 -5.89 11.36 3.33
CA GLU A 47 -5.10 11.10 4.53
C GLU A 47 -5.34 9.68 5.06
N ILE A 48 -6.60 9.25 5.17
CA ILE A 48 -6.96 7.87 5.57
C ILE A 48 -6.31 6.85 4.62
N PHE A 49 -6.32 7.12 3.31
CA PHE A 49 -5.69 6.25 2.34
C PHE A 49 -4.16 6.19 2.51
N VAL A 50 -3.51 7.34 2.68
CA VAL A 50 -2.06 7.44 2.89
C VAL A 50 -1.66 6.72 4.18
N GLU A 51 -2.41 6.92 5.27
CA GLU A 51 -2.17 6.25 6.54
C GLU A 51 -2.25 4.73 6.39
N ARG A 52 -3.31 4.23 5.75
CA ARG A 52 -3.57 2.80 5.55
C ARG A 52 -2.47 2.09 4.76
N TYR A 53 -1.85 2.76 3.78
CA TYR A 53 -0.89 2.14 2.87
C TYR A 53 0.55 2.61 3.05
N THR A 54 0.84 3.52 3.99
CA THR A 54 2.19 4.07 4.17
C THR A 54 3.23 2.99 4.40
N ASP A 55 2.96 1.98 5.24
CA ASP A 55 3.99 0.97 5.54
C ASP A 55 4.38 0.15 4.31
N TRP A 56 3.42 -0.11 3.41
CA TRP A 56 3.69 -0.78 2.14
C TRP A 56 4.49 0.10 1.19
N VAL A 57 4.14 1.39 1.10
CA VAL A 57 4.86 2.35 0.25
C VAL A 57 6.27 2.61 0.78
N LEU A 58 6.46 2.72 2.10
CA LEU A 58 7.78 2.82 2.73
C LEU A 58 8.64 1.59 2.43
N TYR A 59 8.07 0.39 2.54
CA TYR A 59 8.76 -0.84 2.19
C TYR A 59 9.20 -0.83 0.73
N LYS A 60 8.27 -0.48 -0.18
CA LYS A 60 8.54 -0.48 -1.61
C LYS A 60 9.56 0.58 -2.04
N SER A 61 9.46 1.78 -1.45
CA SER A 61 10.42 2.86 -1.67
C SER A 61 11.82 2.44 -1.22
N LYS A 62 11.93 1.78 -0.06
CA LYS A 62 13.21 1.26 0.41
C LYS A 62 13.76 0.18 -0.53
N GLU A 63 12.92 -0.78 -0.93
CA GLU A 63 13.30 -1.86 -1.85
C GLU A 63 13.92 -1.29 -3.13
N TRP A 64 13.25 -0.35 -3.79
CA TRP A 64 13.74 0.25 -5.02
C TRP A 64 14.97 1.14 -4.81
N CYS A 65 15.03 1.88 -3.71
CA CYS A 65 16.18 2.73 -3.44
C CYS A 65 17.45 1.93 -3.08
N ILE A 66 17.37 0.72 -2.53
CA ILE A 66 18.57 -0.06 -2.18
C ILE A 66 19.48 -0.28 -3.40
N GLU A 67 18.90 -0.56 -4.56
CA GLU A 67 19.65 -0.86 -5.79
C GLU A 67 20.08 0.41 -6.56
N HIS A 68 19.53 1.57 -6.18
CA HIS A 68 19.54 2.77 -7.00
C HIS A 68 19.96 4.05 -6.25
N CYS A 69 20.22 3.97 -4.95
CA CYS A 69 20.68 5.10 -4.14
C CYS A 69 22.16 5.38 -4.40
N GLN A 70 22.48 6.62 -4.78
CA GLN A 70 23.86 7.06 -5.03
C GLN A 70 24.55 7.62 -3.78
N TYR A 71 23.81 7.78 -2.68
CA TYR A 71 24.30 8.40 -1.45
C TYR A 71 24.93 7.36 -0.53
N SER A 72 26.16 7.63 -0.10
CA SER A 72 26.87 6.80 0.89
C SER A 72 26.27 6.98 2.29
N ALA A 73 25.93 5.87 2.95
CA ALA A 73 25.43 5.86 4.33
C ALA A 73 26.44 6.40 5.37
N GLY A 74 27.72 6.52 5.01
CA GLY A 74 28.73 7.15 5.87
C GLY A 74 28.74 8.68 5.80
N THR A 75 28.02 9.27 4.84
CA THR A 75 28.05 10.71 4.55
C THR A 75 26.66 11.34 4.64
N TYR A 76 25.61 10.59 4.33
CA TYR A 76 24.24 11.06 4.30
C TYR A 76 23.33 10.16 5.15
N SER A 77 22.37 10.80 5.81
CA SER A 77 21.22 10.13 6.40
C SER A 77 20.09 10.04 5.37
N CYS A 78 19.31 8.96 5.39
CA CYS A 78 18.22 8.76 4.42
C CYS A 78 16.91 9.32 4.98
N GLY A 79 16.28 10.28 4.29
CA GLY A 79 15.04 10.88 4.78
C GLY A 79 13.86 9.93 4.86
N LEU A 80 13.86 8.86 4.06
CA LEU A 80 12.88 7.78 4.19
C LEU A 80 13.03 7.01 5.50
N LEU A 81 14.28 6.79 5.94
CA LEU A 81 14.55 6.22 7.26
C LEU A 81 14.12 7.21 8.34
N SER A 82 14.31 8.51 8.09
CA SER A 82 13.88 9.56 9.00
C SER A 82 12.37 9.50 9.26
N LEU A 83 11.58 9.57 8.18
CA LEU A 83 10.12 9.43 8.23
C LEU A 83 9.68 8.14 8.94
N LYS A 84 10.31 7.00 8.61
CA LYS A 84 9.96 5.70 9.20
C LYS A 84 10.17 5.66 10.72
N LEU A 85 11.23 6.30 11.23
CA LEU A 85 11.55 6.34 12.65
C LEU A 85 10.66 7.34 13.41
N GLN A 86 10.39 8.51 12.83
CA GLN A 86 9.47 9.51 13.40
C GLN A 86 8.06 8.93 13.59
N ARG A 87 7.55 8.18 12.60
CA ARG A 87 6.26 7.46 12.70
C ARG A 87 6.22 6.44 13.84
N LYS A 88 7.37 6.00 14.34
CA LYS A 88 7.50 5.10 15.50
C LYS A 88 7.74 5.85 16.81
N GLY A 89 7.57 7.17 16.83
CA GLY A 89 7.80 8.02 18.00
C GLY A 89 9.27 8.19 18.36
N LYS A 90 10.20 7.88 17.45
CA LYS A 90 11.64 8.02 17.69
C LYS A 90 12.12 9.38 17.21
N HIS A 91 12.85 10.08 18.08
CA HIS A 91 13.59 11.26 17.67
C HIS A 91 14.84 10.84 16.89
N ILE A 92 15.17 11.59 15.86
CA ILE A 92 16.34 11.34 15.01
C ILE A 92 17.28 12.49 15.21
N PHE A 93 18.48 12.17 15.64
CA PHE A 93 19.58 13.10 15.66
C PHE A 93 20.63 12.51 14.73
N SER A 94 20.85 13.18 13.62
CA SER A 94 21.95 12.90 12.71
C SER A 94 22.66 14.22 12.43
N ASP A 95 23.97 14.25 12.63
CA ASP A 95 24.81 15.39 12.26
C ASP A 95 25.15 15.37 10.76
N GLN A 96 24.71 14.32 10.05
CA GLN A 96 24.90 14.17 8.61
C GLN A 96 23.77 14.86 7.84
N PRO A 97 24.05 15.43 6.66
CA PRO A 97 23.01 15.91 5.75
C PRO A 97 22.02 14.78 5.39
N GLU A 98 20.75 15.14 5.21
CA GLU A 98 19.69 14.21 4.79
C GLU A 98 19.60 14.15 3.26
N CYS A 99 19.39 12.96 2.68
CA CYS A 99 19.08 12.78 1.27
C CYS A 99 17.60 12.41 1.07
N ASP A 100 17.00 13.00 0.03
CA ASP A 100 15.56 12.91 -0.21
C ASP A 100 15.17 11.81 -1.20
N GLU A 101 16.12 11.11 -1.81
CA GLU A 101 15.88 10.06 -2.83
C GLU A 101 14.80 9.03 -2.46
N GLY A 102 14.81 8.61 -1.19
CA GLY A 102 13.81 7.68 -0.67
C GLY A 102 12.44 8.34 -0.45
N LEU A 103 12.42 9.60 -0.01
CA LEU A 103 11.20 10.38 0.16
C LEU A 103 10.57 10.73 -1.19
N ASP A 104 11.36 11.13 -2.18
CA ASP A 104 10.88 11.40 -3.54
C ASP A 104 10.22 10.16 -4.14
N THR A 105 10.83 8.98 -3.92
CA THR A 105 10.23 7.70 -4.35
C THR A 105 8.92 7.42 -3.60
N TYR A 106 8.87 7.66 -2.29
CA TYR A 106 7.66 7.50 -1.48
C TYR A 106 6.51 8.41 -1.96
N ILE A 107 6.79 9.68 -2.20
CA ILE A 107 5.83 10.66 -2.71
C ILE A 107 5.34 10.23 -4.09
N TRP A 108 6.28 9.91 -4.99
CA TRP A 108 5.94 9.49 -6.36
C TRP A 108 5.03 8.26 -6.39
N ILE A 109 5.28 7.25 -5.54
CA ILE A 109 4.42 6.06 -5.48
C ILE A 109 2.99 6.48 -5.09
N PHE A 110 2.84 7.34 -4.10
CA PHE A 110 1.52 7.81 -3.68
C PHE A 110 0.80 8.63 -4.76
N GLU A 111 1.50 9.49 -5.50
CA GLU A 111 0.92 10.18 -6.66
C GLU A 111 0.41 9.20 -7.72
N ARG A 112 1.18 8.14 -8.00
CA ARG A 112 0.76 7.09 -8.94
C ARG A 112 -0.42 6.29 -8.41
N LEU A 113 -0.43 5.95 -7.12
CA LEU A 113 -1.57 5.32 -6.49
C LEU A 113 -2.81 6.20 -6.60
N LYS A 114 -2.74 7.50 -6.26
CA LYS A 114 -3.85 8.48 -6.38
C LYS A 114 -4.46 8.46 -7.78
N SER A 115 -3.64 8.37 -8.83
CA SER A 115 -4.13 8.28 -10.21
C SER A 115 -4.80 6.93 -10.54
N LYS A 116 -4.26 5.81 -10.04
CA LYS A 116 -4.70 4.45 -10.41
C LYS A 116 -5.89 3.98 -9.59
N VAL A 117 -6.03 4.40 -8.32
CA VAL A 117 -7.15 4.03 -7.43
C VAL A 117 -8.50 4.52 -7.95
N LYS A 118 -8.52 5.55 -8.80
CA LYS A 118 -9.75 5.99 -9.50
C LYS A 118 -10.41 4.88 -10.34
N LYS A 119 -9.66 3.83 -10.69
CA LYS A 119 -10.15 2.66 -11.44
C LYS A 119 -10.64 1.52 -10.55
N TYR A 120 -10.50 1.63 -9.23
CA TYR A 120 -10.99 0.61 -8.30
C TYR A 120 -12.52 0.58 -8.32
N SER A 121 -13.09 -0.61 -8.51
CA SER A 121 -14.55 -0.79 -8.60
C SER A 121 -15.11 -1.88 -7.68
N GLY A 122 -14.25 -2.55 -6.90
CA GLY A 122 -14.64 -3.69 -6.06
C GLY A 122 -15.12 -4.93 -6.83
N LYS A 123 -14.84 -5.04 -8.14
CA LYS A 123 -15.30 -6.15 -8.98
C LYS A 123 -14.80 -7.49 -8.41
N ASN A 124 -15.67 -8.51 -8.42
CA ASN A 124 -15.40 -9.84 -7.88
C ASN A 124 -14.99 -9.81 -6.38
N ASN A 125 -15.61 -8.92 -5.59
CA ASN A 125 -15.32 -8.74 -4.16
C ASN A 125 -13.85 -8.41 -3.86
N CYS A 126 -13.14 -7.81 -4.82
CA CYS A 126 -11.75 -7.42 -4.67
C CYS A 126 -11.63 -6.25 -3.68
N LEU A 127 -10.85 -6.43 -2.61
CA LEU A 127 -10.55 -5.38 -1.64
C LEU A 127 -9.61 -4.34 -2.24
N LEU A 128 -9.70 -3.10 -1.75
CA LEU A 128 -8.78 -2.04 -2.15
C LEU A 128 -7.33 -2.39 -1.78
N SER A 129 -7.12 -3.09 -0.67
CA SER A 129 -5.81 -3.61 -0.29
C SER A 129 -5.22 -4.54 -1.33
N THR A 130 -5.99 -5.49 -1.86
CA THR A 130 -5.56 -6.38 -2.94
C THR A 130 -5.24 -5.58 -4.20
N PHE A 131 -6.09 -4.62 -4.56
CA PHE A 131 -5.88 -3.77 -5.73
C PHE A 131 -4.58 -2.93 -5.63
N VAL A 132 -4.35 -2.28 -4.49
CA VAL A 132 -3.13 -1.51 -4.20
C VAL A 132 -1.89 -2.42 -4.20
N TRP A 133 -1.99 -3.59 -3.58
CA TRP A 133 -0.91 -4.58 -3.55
C TRP A 133 -0.50 -5.00 -4.97
N THR A 134 -1.46 -5.28 -5.84
CA THR A 134 -1.20 -5.62 -7.25
C THR A 134 -0.52 -4.48 -7.99
N ILE A 135 -0.93 -3.22 -7.77
CA ILE A 135 -0.27 -2.06 -8.37
C ILE A 135 1.18 -1.94 -7.89
N LEU A 136 1.41 -1.98 -6.58
CA LEU A 136 2.74 -1.83 -6.00
C LEU A 136 3.71 -2.91 -6.51
N ASN A 137 3.22 -4.13 -6.71
CA ASN A 137 4.04 -5.25 -7.18
C ASN A 137 4.01 -5.46 -8.70
N SER A 138 3.39 -4.55 -9.45
CA SER A 138 3.36 -4.62 -10.91
C SER A 138 4.72 -4.23 -11.50
N ARG A 139 5.15 -4.95 -12.54
CA ARG A 139 6.38 -4.61 -13.29
C ARG A 139 6.24 -3.25 -13.97
N GLU A 140 5.03 -2.94 -14.41
CA GLU A 140 4.69 -1.68 -15.08
C GLU A 140 4.96 -0.48 -14.18
N LEU A 141 4.54 -0.53 -12.90
CA LEU A 141 4.80 0.56 -11.96
C LEU A 141 6.32 0.76 -11.74
N HIS A 142 7.08 -0.34 -11.64
CA HIS A 142 8.53 -0.26 -11.47
C HIS A 142 9.22 0.33 -12.71
N ILE A 143 8.80 -0.05 -13.93
CA ILE A 143 9.31 0.55 -15.17
C ILE A 143 8.97 2.04 -15.26
N ASP A 144 7.75 2.43 -14.89
CA ASP A 144 7.35 3.85 -14.85
C ASP A 144 8.18 4.63 -13.84
N TRP A 145 8.54 4.03 -12.71
CA TRP A 145 9.43 4.62 -11.71
C TRP A 145 10.85 4.81 -12.27
N LEU A 146 11.44 3.80 -12.91
CA LEU A 146 12.76 3.91 -13.55
C LEU A 146 12.77 5.03 -14.60
N ARG A 147 11.71 5.15 -15.40
CA ARG A 147 11.57 6.21 -16.41
C ARG A 147 11.43 7.59 -15.80
N TRP A 148 10.73 7.71 -14.67
CA TRP A 148 10.64 8.98 -13.95
C TRP A 148 12.00 9.35 -13.33
N LYS A 149 12.70 8.38 -12.74
CA LYS A 149 13.97 8.61 -12.03
C LYS A 149 15.14 8.91 -12.96
N TYR A 150 15.21 8.25 -14.10
CA TYR A 150 16.38 8.30 -15.00
C TYR A 150 16.07 8.81 -16.42
N GLY A 151 14.80 9.11 -16.73
CA GLY A 151 14.36 9.46 -18.08
C GLY A 151 14.10 8.25 -18.98
N ARG A 152 13.79 8.49 -20.27
CA ARG A 152 13.42 7.45 -21.26
C ARG A 152 14.64 6.73 -21.86
N ALA A 153 15.60 6.32 -21.04
CA ALA A 153 16.81 5.62 -21.49
C ALA A 153 16.80 4.10 -21.18
N PHE A 154 15.59 3.52 -21.00
CA PHE A 154 15.38 2.08 -20.73
C PHE A 154 14.15 1.55 -21.49
#